data_AF-M1DZW1-F1
#
_entry.id   AF-M1DZW1-F1
#
_cell.length_a   1.000
_cell.length_b   1.000
_cell.length_c   1.000
_cell.angle_alpha   90.00
_cell.angle_beta   90.00
_cell.angle_gamma   90.00
#
_symmetry.space_group_name_H-M   'P 1'
#
loop_
_entity.id
_entity.type
_entity.pdbx_description
1 polymer ?
#
loop_
_entity_poly.entity_id
_entity_poly.type
_entity_poly.pdbx_seq_one_letter_code
_entity_poly.pdbx_strand_id
1 'polypeptide(L)'
;MASNTRELIEFPLLEVMIFRDRILTFKQLEGEQIHKSWARFNELITQCLTHDIILLECFYRSLGPENKMLIDQLILGAIAKQPYVIVARVLNQMAETNQDVEKDFMLASLMTQMDELDKKMKKIEVQCKRKATYIPPHERRSPKDNEVKHLEGILSIIPYNVTEQDRELEEMKENIEGMKRMMWSHSKAI
;
A
#
# COMPACT_ATOMS: atom_id res chain seq x y z
N MET A 1 -32.80 -59.63 -28.95
CA MET A 1 -31.98 -58.68 -28.17
C MET A 1 -30.80 -58.30 -29.02
N ALA A 2 -30.86 -57.15 -29.70
CA ALA A 2 -29.77 -56.66 -30.54
C ALA A 2 -28.97 -55.64 -29.72
N SER A 3 -27.75 -56.01 -29.37
CA SER A 3 -26.83 -55.16 -28.62
C SER A 3 -26.37 -53.99 -29.49
N ASN A 4 -26.55 -52.80 -28.94
CA ASN A 4 -26.16 -51.52 -29.49
C ASN A 4 -24.63 -51.37 -29.39
N THR A 5 -23.91 -51.53 -30.50
CA THR A 5 -22.48 -51.20 -30.62
C THR A 5 -22.30 -50.14 -31.71
N ARG A 6 -22.89 -48.95 -31.50
CA ARG A 6 -22.73 -47.81 -32.43
C ARG A 6 -22.38 -46.46 -31.78
N GLU A 7 -22.11 -46.39 -30.48
CA GLU A 7 -21.97 -45.07 -29.79
C GLU A 7 -20.61 -44.75 -29.15
N LEU A 8 -19.50 -45.43 -29.47
CA LEU A 8 -18.24 -45.20 -28.75
C LEU A 8 -16.99 -44.85 -29.59
N ILE A 9 -17.11 -44.62 -30.90
CA ILE A 9 -15.94 -44.32 -31.76
C ILE A 9 -15.97 -42.90 -32.38
N GLU A 10 -17.08 -42.17 -32.34
CA GLU A 10 -17.17 -40.84 -32.98
C GLU A 10 -16.54 -39.68 -32.18
N PHE A 11 -16.53 -39.76 -30.84
CA PHE A 11 -16.07 -38.65 -29.99
C PHE A 11 -14.54 -38.37 -30.03
N PRO A 12 -13.65 -39.38 -30.04
CA PRO A 12 -12.19 -39.12 -30.05
C PRO A 12 -11.64 -38.57 -31.37
N LEU A 13 -12.25 -38.89 -32.50
CA LEU A 13 -11.77 -38.46 -33.83
C LEU A 13 -12.13 -37.01 -34.15
N LEU A 14 -13.30 -36.56 -33.71
CA LEU A 14 -13.76 -35.18 -33.92
C LEU A 14 -12.90 -34.19 -33.12
N GLU A 15 -12.56 -34.52 -31.87
CA GLU A 15 -11.66 -33.72 -31.04
C GLU A 15 -10.27 -33.59 -31.69
N VAL A 16 -9.69 -34.71 -32.15
CA VAL A 16 -8.40 -34.69 -32.86
C VAL A 16 -8.46 -33.85 -34.14
N MET A 17 -9.56 -33.89 -34.89
CA MET A 17 -9.76 -33.04 -36.07
C MET A 17 -9.86 -31.55 -35.71
N ILE A 18 -10.56 -31.21 -34.62
CA ILE A 18 -10.68 -29.82 -34.13
C ILE A 18 -9.32 -29.28 -33.70
N PHE A 19 -8.51 -30.07 -32.98
CA PHE A 19 -7.17 -29.65 -32.56
C PHE A 19 -6.24 -29.45 -33.76
N ARG A 20 -6.29 -30.37 -34.74
CA ARG A 20 -5.54 -30.23 -35.99
C ARG A 20 -5.91 -28.96 -36.74
N ASP A 21 -7.20 -28.65 -36.88
CA ASP A 21 -7.66 -27.42 -37.53
C ASP A 21 -7.16 -26.16 -36.80
N ARG A 22 -7.27 -26.14 -35.46
CA ARG A 22 -6.78 -25.04 -34.63
C ARG A 22 -5.27 -24.83 -34.73
N ILE A 23 -4.49 -25.91 -34.84
CA ILE A 23 -3.05 -25.84 -35.04
C ILE A 23 -2.71 -25.27 -36.42
N LEU A 24 -3.39 -25.74 -37.48
CA LEU A 24 -3.14 -25.30 -38.85
C LEU A 24 -3.56 -23.85 -39.10
N THR A 25 -4.59 -23.39 -38.40
CA THR A 25 -5.11 -22.01 -38.48
C THR A 25 -4.50 -21.09 -37.43
N PHE A 26 -3.59 -21.59 -36.59
CA PHE A 26 -2.94 -20.80 -35.54
C PHE A 26 -2.23 -19.58 -36.14
N LYS A 27 -2.38 -18.44 -35.47
CA LYS A 27 -1.72 -17.18 -35.79
C LYS A 27 -1.32 -16.49 -34.50
N GLN A 28 -0.10 -15.96 -34.48
CA GLN A 28 0.30 -15.00 -33.47
C GLN A 28 -0.63 -13.78 -33.55
N LEU A 29 -1.16 -13.33 -32.42
CA LEU A 29 -2.01 -12.15 -32.37
C LEU A 29 -1.18 -10.87 -32.51
N GLU A 30 -1.80 -9.80 -33.00
CA GLU A 30 -1.14 -8.50 -33.14
C GLU A 30 -0.74 -7.96 -31.75
N GLY A 31 0.54 -7.57 -31.60
CA GLY A 31 1.10 -7.12 -30.31
C GLY A 31 1.34 -8.23 -29.28
N GLU A 32 1.10 -9.50 -29.62
CA GLU A 32 1.33 -10.61 -28.70
C GLU A 32 2.82 -10.93 -28.56
N GLN A 33 3.25 -11.12 -27.32
CA GLN A 33 4.61 -11.53 -27.00
C GLN A 33 4.84 -13.00 -27.34
N ILE A 34 6.03 -13.32 -27.88
CA ILE A 34 6.30 -14.66 -28.41
C ILE A 34 6.16 -15.77 -27.37
N HIS A 35 6.52 -15.50 -26.10
CA HIS A 35 6.38 -16.50 -25.04
C HIS A 35 4.92 -16.83 -24.74
N LYS A 36 4.00 -15.87 -24.91
CA LYS A 36 2.54 -16.07 -24.75
C LYS A 36 1.98 -16.86 -25.93
N SER A 37 2.39 -16.53 -27.16
CA SER A 37 2.01 -17.30 -28.36
C SER A 37 2.54 -18.74 -28.31
N TRP A 38 3.79 -18.92 -27.87
CA TRP A 38 4.43 -20.23 -27.74
C TRP A 38 3.75 -21.10 -26.67
N ALA A 39 3.37 -20.52 -25.54
CA ALA A 39 2.60 -21.22 -24.50
C ALA A 39 1.23 -21.69 -25.02
N ARG A 40 0.48 -20.81 -25.70
CA ARG A 40 -0.81 -21.17 -26.34
C ARG A 40 -0.64 -22.28 -27.36
N PHE A 41 0.43 -22.23 -28.14
CA PHE A 41 0.72 -23.24 -29.13
C PHE A 41 1.03 -24.60 -28.48
N ASN A 42 1.87 -24.62 -27.44
CA ASN A 42 2.18 -25.84 -26.70
C ASN A 42 0.96 -26.44 -25.98
N GLU A 43 0.03 -25.61 -25.50
CA GLU A 43 -1.25 -26.06 -24.95
C GLU A 43 -2.08 -26.82 -26.00
N LEU A 44 -2.10 -26.33 -27.25
CA LEU A 44 -2.76 -27.02 -28.37
C LEU A 44 -2.04 -28.31 -28.76
N ILE A 45 -0.71 -28.34 -28.69
CA ILE A 45 0.09 -29.56 -28.94
C ILE A 45 -0.18 -30.62 -27.89
N THR A 46 -0.24 -30.25 -26.60
CA THR A 46 -0.47 -31.19 -25.49
C THR A 46 -1.80 -31.94 -25.64
N GLN A 47 -2.78 -31.32 -26.30
CA GLN A 47 -4.09 -31.89 -26.58
C GLN A 47 -4.14 -32.74 -27.87
N CYS A 48 -3.06 -32.77 -28.66
CA CYS A 48 -2.99 -33.47 -29.94
C CYS A 48 -1.84 -34.49 -29.98
N LEU A 49 -2.15 -35.80 -29.99
CA LEU A 49 -1.16 -36.89 -30.14
C LEU A 49 -0.64 -37.01 -31.58
N THR A 50 -0.02 -35.97 -32.13
CA THR A 50 0.46 -35.98 -33.54
C THR A 50 1.90 -35.52 -33.66
N HIS A 51 2.59 -36.04 -34.69
CA HIS A 51 4.06 -35.93 -34.84
C HIS A 51 4.61 -34.50 -34.76
N ASP A 52 5.60 -34.32 -33.88
CA ASP A 52 6.19 -33.03 -33.45
C ASP A 52 6.74 -32.13 -34.57
N ILE A 53 7.11 -32.70 -35.72
CA ILE A 53 7.80 -31.97 -36.81
C ILE A 53 6.84 -31.07 -37.58
N ILE A 54 5.62 -31.52 -37.87
CA ILE A 54 4.63 -30.76 -38.64
C ILE A 54 4.14 -29.55 -37.82
N LEU A 55 4.02 -29.73 -36.50
CA LEU A 55 3.55 -28.72 -35.57
C LEU A 55 4.49 -27.51 -35.52
N LEU A 56 5.79 -27.73 -35.55
CA LEU A 56 6.77 -26.64 -35.48
C LEU A 56 6.80 -25.79 -36.75
N GLU A 57 6.64 -26.41 -37.91
CA GLU A 57 6.50 -25.70 -39.17
C GLU A 57 5.22 -24.86 -39.19
N CYS A 58 4.11 -25.37 -38.65
CA CYS A 58 2.88 -24.61 -38.48
C CYS A 58 3.09 -23.38 -37.57
N PHE A 59 3.77 -23.56 -36.44
CA PHE A 59 4.09 -22.44 -35.56
C PHE A 59 4.97 -21.41 -36.26
N TYR A 60 6.05 -21.82 -36.92
CA TYR A 60 6.90 -20.88 -37.64
C TYR A 60 6.12 -20.10 -38.72
N ARG A 61 5.25 -20.76 -39.49
CA ARG A 61 4.38 -20.08 -40.49
C ARG A 61 3.43 -19.07 -39.85
N SER A 62 2.96 -19.34 -38.64
CA SER A 62 2.02 -18.51 -37.89
C SER A 62 2.63 -17.24 -37.28
N LEU A 63 3.96 -17.18 -37.13
CA LEU A 63 4.65 -16.08 -36.48
C LEU A 63 4.59 -14.78 -37.29
N GLY A 64 4.61 -13.67 -36.57
CA GLY A 64 4.79 -12.34 -37.15
C GLY A 64 6.18 -12.17 -37.80
N PRO A 65 6.34 -11.18 -38.70
CA PRO A 65 7.58 -10.98 -39.44
C PRO A 65 8.79 -10.70 -38.54
N GLU A 66 8.59 -9.98 -37.43
CA GLU A 66 9.65 -9.67 -36.46
C GLU A 66 10.23 -10.93 -35.82
N ASN A 67 9.36 -11.81 -35.32
CA ASN A 67 9.76 -13.06 -34.70
C ASN A 67 10.37 -14.04 -35.71
N LYS A 68 9.85 -14.08 -36.94
CA LYS A 68 10.45 -14.87 -38.03
C LYS A 68 11.86 -14.43 -38.32
N MET A 69 12.08 -13.12 -38.45
CA MET A 69 13.41 -12.56 -38.71
C MET A 69 14.41 -12.94 -37.60
N LEU A 70 14.00 -12.91 -36.34
CA LEU A 70 14.86 -13.30 -35.22
C LEU A 70 15.21 -14.79 -35.26
N ILE A 71 14.25 -15.66 -35.57
CA ILE A 71 14.50 -17.09 -35.70
C ILE A 71 15.43 -17.37 -36.88
N ASP A 72 15.24 -16.70 -38.03
CA ASP A 72 16.09 -16.86 -39.21
C ASP A 72 17.54 -16.36 -38.96
N GLN A 73 17.74 -15.39 -38.06
CA GLN A 73 19.07 -14.98 -37.62
C GLN A 73 19.72 -16.00 -36.68
N LEU A 74 18.93 -16.57 -35.76
CA LEU A 74 19.40 -17.54 -34.77
C LEU A 74 19.69 -18.91 -35.36
N ILE A 75 18.98 -19.27 -36.43
CA ILE A 75 19.19 -20.51 -37.17
C ILE A 75 20.06 -20.19 -38.39
N LEU A 76 21.35 -20.56 -38.35
CA LEU A 76 22.21 -20.52 -39.53
C LEU A 76 21.73 -21.53 -40.59
N GLY A 77 20.80 -21.10 -41.45
CA GLY A 77 20.24 -21.87 -42.57
C GLY A 77 18.72 -21.86 -42.63
N ALA A 78 18.15 -22.31 -43.75
CA ALA A 78 16.70 -22.42 -43.87
C ALA A 78 16.14 -23.41 -42.83
N ILE A 79 15.12 -22.99 -42.08
CA ILE A 79 14.45 -23.78 -41.03
C ILE A 79 14.02 -25.17 -41.53
N ALA A 80 13.62 -25.26 -42.80
CA ALA A 80 13.24 -26.51 -43.46
C ALA A 80 14.37 -27.57 -43.52
N LYS A 81 15.63 -27.22 -43.22
CA LYS A 81 16.79 -28.13 -43.22
C LYS A 81 17.28 -28.50 -41.82
N GLN A 82 16.72 -27.92 -40.77
CA GLN A 82 17.20 -28.12 -39.41
C GLN A 82 16.45 -29.25 -38.70
N PRO A 83 17.16 -30.08 -37.90
CA PRO A 83 16.52 -31.03 -37.00
C PRO A 83 15.54 -30.33 -36.06
N TYR A 84 14.37 -30.94 -35.87
CA TYR A 84 13.30 -30.47 -34.97
C TYR A 84 13.82 -29.97 -33.60
N VAL A 85 14.72 -30.73 -33.00
CA VAL A 85 15.28 -30.44 -31.66
C VAL A 85 15.99 -29.08 -31.61
N ILE A 86 16.61 -28.65 -32.71
CA ILE A 86 17.32 -27.37 -32.78
C ILE A 86 16.32 -26.22 -32.83
N VAL A 87 15.31 -26.32 -33.70
CA VAL A 87 14.30 -25.27 -33.87
C VAL A 87 13.46 -25.11 -32.59
N ALA A 88 13.07 -26.22 -31.96
CA ALA A 88 12.33 -26.19 -30.69
C ALA A 88 13.17 -25.57 -29.56
N ARG A 89 14.47 -25.87 -29.49
CA ARG A 89 15.38 -25.26 -28.51
C ARG A 89 15.48 -23.75 -28.69
N VAL A 90 15.64 -23.27 -29.92
CA VAL A 90 15.72 -21.84 -30.23
C VAL A 90 14.42 -21.12 -29.82
N LEU A 91 13.27 -21.72 -30.13
CA LEU A 91 11.97 -21.16 -29.74
C LEU A 91 11.78 -21.10 -28.22
N ASN A 92 12.18 -22.15 -27.50
CA ASN A 92 12.14 -22.15 -26.04
C ASN A 92 13.04 -21.05 -25.46
N GLN A 93 14.28 -20.94 -25.94
CA GLN A 93 15.21 -19.89 -25.49
C GLN A 93 14.69 -18.48 -25.78
N MET A 94 14.06 -18.27 -26.94
CA MET A 94 13.47 -17.00 -27.31
C MET A 94 12.27 -16.65 -26.42
N ALA A 95 11.43 -17.64 -26.10
CA ALA A 95 10.31 -17.48 -25.17
C ALA A 95 10.80 -17.16 -23.75
N GLU A 96 11.79 -17.88 -23.24
CA GLU A 96 12.39 -17.65 -21.91
C GLU A 96 12.98 -16.23 -21.82
N THR A 97 13.84 -15.87 -22.79
CA THR A 97 14.48 -14.54 -22.83
C THR A 97 13.44 -13.42 -22.91
N ASN A 98 12.41 -13.58 -23.74
CA ASN A 98 11.36 -12.59 -23.86
C ASN A 98 10.55 -12.43 -22.56
N GLN A 99 10.28 -13.53 -21.86
CA GLN A 99 9.61 -13.49 -20.57
C GLN A 99 10.46 -12.80 -19.50
N ASP A 100 11.77 -13.05 -19.49
CA ASP A 100 12.69 -12.42 -18.54
C ASP A 100 12.83 -10.92 -18.78
N VAL A 101 12.91 -10.48 -20.04
CA VAL A 101 12.88 -9.05 -20.38
C VAL A 101 11.58 -8.38 -19.92
N GLU A 102 10.42 -9.04 -20.06
CA GLU A 102 9.14 -8.51 -19.54
C GLU A 102 9.17 -8.39 -18.01
N LYS A 103 9.69 -9.40 -17.30
CA LYS A 103 9.84 -9.34 -15.83
C LYS A 103 10.79 -8.23 -15.40
N ASP A 104 11.92 -8.05 -16.07
CA ASP A 104 12.90 -7.00 -15.78
C ASP A 104 12.29 -5.60 -15.98
N PHE A 105 11.49 -5.42 -17.03
CA PHE A 105 10.76 -4.18 -17.27
C PHE A 105 9.75 -3.90 -16.15
N MET A 106 9.00 -4.92 -15.71
CA MET A 106 8.07 -4.81 -14.59
C MET A 106 8.80 -4.47 -13.28
N LEU A 107 9.95 -5.10 -13.03
CA LEU A 107 10.79 -4.82 -11.88
C LEU A 107 11.29 -3.37 -11.88
N ALA A 108 11.79 -2.88 -13.01
CA ALA A 108 12.24 -1.49 -13.16
C ALA A 108 11.11 -0.48 -12.93
N SER A 109 9.89 -0.78 -13.42
CA SER A 109 8.70 0.02 -13.16
C SER A 109 8.37 0.10 -11.67
N LEU A 110 8.40 -1.04 -10.97
CA LEU A 110 8.16 -1.10 -9.52
C LEU A 110 9.22 -0.35 -8.72
N MET A 111 10.50 -0.49 -9.08
CA MET A 111 11.59 0.26 -8.45
C MET A 111 11.39 1.77 -8.58
N THR A 112 10.96 2.23 -9.76
CA THR A 112 10.67 3.66 -10.00
C THR A 112 9.51 4.15 -9.12
N GLN A 113 8.47 3.34 -8.93
CA GLN A 113 7.36 3.68 -8.03
C GLN A 113 7.80 3.76 -6.57
N MET A 114 8.68 2.86 -6.13
CA MET A 114 9.25 2.88 -4.78
C MET A 114 10.08 4.14 -4.53
N ASP A 115 10.91 4.55 -5.49
CA ASP A 115 11.69 5.79 -5.40
C ASP A 115 10.80 7.03 -5.30
N GLU A 116 9.68 7.05 -6.04
CA GLU A 116 8.71 8.14 -5.94
C GLU A 116 8.00 8.15 -4.58
N LEU A 117 7.67 6.97 -4.04
CA LEU A 117 7.10 6.83 -2.70
C LEU A 117 8.08 7.28 -1.61
N ASP A 118 9.36 6.91 -1.71
CA ASP A 118 10.41 7.36 -0.80
C ASP A 118 10.54 8.89 -0.81
N LYS A 119 10.53 9.52 -2.00
CA LYS A 119 10.52 10.99 -2.13
C LYS A 119 9.31 11.62 -1.44
N LYS A 120 8.12 11.04 -1.61
CA LYS A 120 6.88 11.50 -0.95
C LYS A 120 6.98 11.32 0.57
N MET A 121 7.51 10.20 1.04
CA MET A 121 7.71 9.91 2.47
C MET A 121 8.66 10.91 3.11
N LYS A 122 9.83 11.16 2.50
CA LYS A 122 10.79 12.18 2.97
C LYS A 122 10.17 13.58 3.04
N LYS A 123 9.34 13.95 2.05
CA LYS A 123 8.61 15.23 2.07
C LYS A 123 7.65 15.32 3.25
N ILE A 124 6.88 14.26 3.50
CA ILE A 124 5.94 14.18 4.64
C ILE A 124 6.71 14.24 5.96
N GLU A 125 7.81 13.52 6.09
CA GLU A 125 8.64 13.52 7.30
C GLU A 125 9.15 14.94 7.64
N VAL A 126 9.65 15.66 6.63
CA VAL A 126 10.07 17.07 6.79
C VAL A 126 8.89 17.96 7.19
N GLN A 127 7.70 17.75 6.63
CA GLN A 127 6.50 18.48 7.03
C GLN A 127 6.08 18.17 8.48
N CYS A 128 6.15 16.91 8.90
CA CYS A 128 5.86 16.51 10.28
C CYS A 128 6.87 17.11 11.26
N LYS A 129 8.16 17.12 10.93
CA LYS A 129 9.20 17.79 11.75
C LYS A 129 8.93 19.28 11.91
N ARG A 130 8.57 19.99 10.82
CA ARG A 130 8.21 21.41 10.85
C ARG A 130 6.97 21.69 11.71
N LYS A 131 5.97 20.81 11.67
CA LYS A 131 4.75 20.91 12.48
C LYS A 131 4.97 20.51 13.94
N ALA A 132 5.89 19.61 14.24
CA ALA A 132 6.27 19.25 15.61
C ALA A 132 6.98 20.40 16.35
N THR A 133 7.65 21.30 15.62
CA THR A 133 8.20 22.56 16.14
C THR A 133 7.20 23.73 16.17
N TYR A 134 5.94 23.51 15.78
CA TYR A 134 4.91 24.55 15.89
C TYR A 134 4.52 24.72 17.36
N ILE A 135 5.09 25.74 17.99
CA ILE A 135 4.60 26.29 19.26
C ILE A 135 3.57 27.37 18.88
N PRO A 136 2.27 27.17 19.14
CA PRO A 136 1.25 28.18 18.91
C PRO A 136 1.64 29.52 19.58
N PRO A 137 1.53 30.68 18.89
CA PRO A 137 1.95 31.97 19.46
C PRO A 137 1.26 32.32 20.78
N HIS A 138 0.08 31.76 21.04
CA HIS A 138 -0.69 32.03 22.26
C HIS A 138 -0.18 31.32 23.52
N GLU A 139 0.81 30.42 23.44
CA GLU A 139 1.34 29.70 24.62
C GLU A 139 2.59 30.33 25.23
N ARG A 140 3.11 31.44 24.68
CA ARG A 140 4.29 32.15 25.23
C ARG A 140 3.99 33.20 26.30
N ARG A 141 2.76 33.27 26.80
CA ARG A 141 2.48 33.89 28.10
C ARG A 141 1.68 32.90 28.93
N SER A 142 2.34 32.30 29.91
CA SER A 142 1.65 31.67 31.02
C SER A 142 0.62 32.68 31.59
N PRO A 143 -0.68 32.37 31.61
CA PRO A 143 -1.64 33.16 32.37
C PRO A 143 -1.37 33.07 33.88
N LYS A 144 -0.59 32.05 34.30
CA LYS A 144 -0.28 31.77 35.71
C LYS A 144 0.30 32.97 36.45
N ASP A 145 1.07 33.85 35.80
CA ASP A 145 1.70 34.96 36.52
C ASP A 145 0.72 36.11 36.83
N ASN A 146 -0.39 36.27 36.08
CA ASN A 146 -1.39 37.30 36.36
C ASN A 146 -2.44 36.80 37.37
N GLU A 147 -2.82 35.53 37.30
CA GLU A 147 -3.73 34.88 38.25
C GLU A 147 -3.06 34.75 39.62
N VAL A 148 -1.78 34.35 39.66
CA VAL A 148 -1.02 34.29 40.91
C VAL A 148 -0.89 35.68 41.54
N LYS A 149 -0.58 36.73 40.76
CA LYS A 149 -0.53 38.10 41.28
C LYS A 149 -1.88 38.63 41.74
N HIS A 150 -2.97 38.29 41.06
CA HIS A 150 -4.32 38.68 41.47
C HIS A 150 -4.74 37.94 42.74
N LEU A 151 -4.45 36.65 42.84
CA LEU A 151 -4.69 35.84 44.04
C LEU A 151 -3.82 36.29 45.22
N GLU A 152 -2.55 36.66 44.97
CA GLU A 152 -1.63 37.20 45.98
C GLU A 152 -2.09 38.58 46.49
N GLY A 153 -2.64 39.42 45.60
CA GLY A 153 -3.28 40.68 45.99
C GLY A 153 -4.54 40.48 46.84
N ILE A 154 -5.42 39.53 46.46
CA ILE A 154 -6.61 39.19 47.25
C ILE A 154 -6.22 38.58 48.60
N LEU A 155 -5.24 37.66 48.62
CA LEU A 155 -4.74 37.02 49.84
C LEU A 155 -4.07 38.02 50.78
N SER A 156 -3.57 39.17 50.29
CA SER A 156 -3.00 40.22 51.14
C SER A 156 -4.06 41.09 51.84
N ILE A 157 -5.27 41.17 51.29
CA ILE A 157 -6.37 41.99 51.84
C ILE A 157 -7.10 41.26 52.99
N ILE A 158 -7.19 39.94 52.92
CA ILE A 158 -7.91 39.13 53.93
C ILE A 158 -7.29 39.26 55.34
N PRO A 159 -5.97 39.12 55.54
CA PRO A 159 -5.35 39.24 56.86
C PRO A 159 -5.52 40.63 57.47
N TYR A 160 -5.40 41.69 56.67
CA TYR A 160 -5.56 43.07 57.15
C TYR A 160 -6.98 43.34 57.67
N ASN A 161 -8.00 42.91 56.93
CA ASN A 161 -9.39 43.06 57.36
C ASN A 161 -9.71 42.23 58.62
N VAL A 162 -9.15 41.03 58.72
CA VAL A 162 -9.29 40.19 59.92
C VAL A 162 -8.65 40.86 61.13
N THR A 163 -7.47 41.48 60.98
CA THR A 163 -6.82 42.19 62.09
C THR A 163 -7.56 43.45 62.54
N GLU A 164 -8.15 44.21 61.63
CA GLU A 164 -8.97 45.38 61.99
C GLU A 164 -10.25 44.95 62.74
N GLN A 165 -10.92 43.90 62.25
CA GLN A 165 -12.10 43.35 62.93
C GLN A 165 -11.77 42.82 64.34
N ASP A 166 -10.61 42.17 64.51
CA ASP A 166 -10.17 41.67 65.82
C ASP A 166 -9.86 42.83 66.79
N ARG A 167 -9.31 43.95 66.29
CA ARG A 167 -9.08 45.16 67.09
C ARG A 167 -10.40 45.79 67.55
N GLU A 168 -11.37 45.91 66.65
CA GLU A 168 -12.70 46.44 66.98
C GLU A 168 -13.44 45.54 67.98
N LEU A 169 -13.28 44.22 67.86
CA LEU A 169 -13.87 43.26 68.79
C LEU A 169 -13.27 43.37 70.20
N GLU A 170 -11.95 43.52 70.32
CA GLU A 170 -11.29 43.70 71.62
C GLU A 170 -11.70 45.03 72.28
N GLU A 171 -11.86 46.12 71.52
CA GLU A 171 -12.38 47.38 72.07
C GLU A 171 -13.82 47.23 72.60
N MET A 172 -14.67 46.53 71.87
CA MET A 172 -16.05 46.25 72.31
C MET A 172 -16.07 45.40 73.59
N LYS A 173 -15.17 44.42 73.69
CA LYS A 173 -15.01 43.58 74.87
C LYS A 173 -14.56 44.38 76.09
N GLU A 174 -13.60 45.29 75.94
CA GLU A 174 -13.19 46.20 77.03
C GLU A 174 -14.34 47.10 77.50
N ASN A 175 -15.15 47.62 76.57
CA ASN A 175 -16.33 48.43 76.89
C ASN A 175 -17.37 47.64 77.69
N ILE A 176 -17.66 46.40 77.31
CA ILE A 176 -18.58 45.52 78.06
C ILE A 176 -18.02 45.24 79.46
N GLU A 177 -16.72 44.99 79.59
CA GLU A 177 -16.05 44.77 80.87
C GLU A 177 -16.14 46.01 81.79
N GLY A 178 -15.98 47.21 81.20
CA GLY A 178 -16.16 48.49 81.88
C GLY A 178 -17.60 48.70 82.37
N MET A 179 -18.58 48.42 81.52
CA MET A 179 -20.00 48.50 81.88
C MET A 179 -20.37 47.52 83.00
N LYS A 180 -19.87 46.27 82.95
CA LYS A 180 -20.06 45.28 84.03
C LYS A 180 -19.52 45.79 85.37
N ARG A 181 -18.31 46.39 85.37
CA ARG A 181 -17.73 47.00 86.58
C ARG A 181 -18.59 48.12 87.14
N MET A 182 -19.09 49.02 86.28
CA MET A 182 -19.99 50.09 86.71
C MET A 182 -21.28 49.54 87.32
N MET A 183 -21.96 48.60 86.66
CA MET A 183 -23.19 47.98 87.19
C MET A 183 -22.96 47.30 88.54
N TRP A 184 -21.86 46.59 88.72
CA TRP A 184 -21.50 45.97 89.99
C TRP A 184 -21.28 47.00 91.09
N SER A 185 -20.63 48.13 90.77
CA SER A 185 -20.42 49.21 91.73
C SER A 185 -21.73 49.89 92.15
N HIS A 186 -22.70 50.05 91.24
CA HIS A 186 -24.03 50.57 91.56
C HIS A 186 -24.89 49.57 92.34
N SER A 187 -24.81 48.27 92.02
CA SER A 187 -25.53 47.21 92.75
C SER A 187 -25.04 47.03 94.19
N LYS A 188 -23.81 47.46 94.51
CA LYS A 188 -23.23 47.40 95.86
C LYS A 188 -23.47 48.69 96.66
N ALA A 189 -23.97 49.74 96.00
CA ALA A 189 -24.24 51.06 96.60
C ALA A 189 -25.73 51.28 96.95
N ILE A 190 -26.59 50.28 96.71
CA ILE A 190 -28.00 50.20 97.14
C ILE A 190 -28.08 49.12 98.23
#